data_AF-A0A3D0RDY5-F1
#
_entry.id   AF-A0A3D0RDY5-F1
#
_cell.length_a   1.000
_cell.length_b   1.000
_cell.length_c   1.000
_cell.angle_alpha   90.00
_cell.angle_beta   90.00
_cell.angle_gamma   90.00
#
_symmetry.space_group_name_H-M   'P 1'
#
loop_
_entity.id
_entity.type
_entity.pdbx_description
1 polymer ?
#
loop_
_entity_poly.entity_id
_entity_poly.type
_entity_poly.pdbx_seq_one_letter_code
_entity_poly.pdbx_strand_id
1 'polypeptide(L)' 'ALADSIPVGRLGQPEDVSNAFLFFCDPASSFVTGQTLYVCGGASIGTLTI' A
#
# COMPACT_ATOMS: atom_id res chain seq x y z
N ALA A 1 2.27 -14.85 13.16
CA ALA A 1 1.58 -15.87 12.33
C ALA A 1 1.10 -15.32 10.99
N LEU A 2 0.30 -14.23 10.94
CA LEU A 2 -0.09 -13.56 9.67
C LEU A 2 0.64 -12.21 9.45
N ALA A 3 0.93 -11.48 10.52
CA ALA A 3 1.70 -10.24 10.43
C ALA A 3 3.14 -10.48 9.93
N ASP A 4 3.74 -11.62 10.29
CA ASP A 4 5.13 -11.96 9.93
C ASP A 4 5.33 -12.21 8.43
N SER A 5 4.26 -12.56 7.70
CA SER A 5 4.30 -12.71 6.24
C SER A 5 4.10 -11.39 5.50
N ILE A 6 3.85 -10.28 6.21
CA ILE A 6 3.74 -8.94 5.63
C ILE A 6 5.08 -8.23 5.87
N PRO A 7 5.76 -7.73 4.83
CA PRO A 7 7.05 -7.04 5.00
C PRO A 7 7.04 -5.88 6.01
N VAL A 8 5.93 -5.14 6.11
CA VAL A 8 5.75 -4.06 7.10
C VAL A 8 5.57 -4.59 8.54
N GLY A 9 5.39 -5.90 8.74
CA GLY A 9 5.39 -6.54 10.07
C GLY A 9 4.13 -6.32 10.90
N ARG A 10 3.06 -5.76 10.30
CA ARG A 10 1.75 -5.58 10.95
C ARG A 10 0.61 -5.79 9.98
N LEU A 11 -0.58 -6.03 10.54
CA LEU A 11 -1.81 -6.01 9.77
C LEU A 11 -2.13 -4.58 9.30
N GLY A 12 -2.72 -4.50 8.11
CA GLY A 12 -3.26 -3.27 7.58
C GLY A 12 -4.42 -2.77 8.44
N GLN A 13 -4.54 -1.45 8.52
CA GLN A 13 -5.65 -0.75 9.16
C GLN A 13 -6.41 0.04 8.10
N PRO A 14 -7.70 0.39 8.33
CA PRO A 14 -8.47 1.19 7.38
C PRO A 14 -7.76 2.48 6.94
N GLU A 15 -7.02 3.10 7.85
CA GLU A 15 -6.27 4.34 7.62
C GLU A 15 -5.18 4.17 6.56
N ASP A 16 -4.59 2.97 6.41
CA ASP A 16 -3.57 2.72 5.38
C ASP A 16 -4.15 2.91 3.97
N VAL A 17 -5.40 2.47 3.76
CA VAL A 17 -6.11 2.63 2.47
C VAL A 17 -6.63 4.06 2.32
N SER A 18 -7.18 4.65 3.38
CA SER A 18 -7.66 6.03 3.36
C SER A 18 -6.55 7.02 3.03
N ASN A 19 -5.34 6.84 3.57
CA ASN A 19 -4.19 7.69 3.26
C ASN A 19 -3.76 7.57 1.79
N ALA A 20 -3.76 6.36 1.23
CA ALA A 20 -3.48 6.14 -0.20
C ALA A 20 -4.55 6.77 -1.11
N PHE A 21 -5.82 6.70 -0.71
CA PHE A 21 -6.90 7.39 -1.39
C PHE A 21 -6.73 8.92 -1.34
N LEU A 22 -6.42 9.47 -0.16
CA LEU A 22 -6.20 10.91 0.02
C LEU A 22 -5.05 11.42 -0.85
N PHE A 23 -3.98 10.65 -1.05
CA PHE A 23 -2.93 10.97 -1.99
C PHE A 23 -3.47 11.21 -3.42
N PHE A 24 -4.40 10.37 -3.91
CA PHE A 24 -5.00 10.57 -5.23
C PHE A 24 -5.99 11.75 -5.28
N CYS A 25 -6.60 12.09 -4.16
CA CYS A 25 -7.50 13.25 -4.08
C CYS A 25 -6.77 14.59 -3.92
N ASP A 26 -5.50 14.57 -3.51
CA ASP A 26 -4.72 15.78 -3.32
C ASP A 26 -4.53 16.53 -4.65
N PRO A 27 -4.85 17.84 -4.74
CA PRO A 27 -4.61 18.64 -5.94
C PRO A 27 -3.16 18.62 -6.43
N ALA A 28 -2.18 18.42 -5.56
CA ALA A 28 -0.78 18.28 -5.93
C ALA A 28 -0.49 17.00 -6.76
N SER A 29 -1.39 16.01 -6.69
CA SER A 29 -1.30 14.75 -7.44
C SER A 29 -1.98 14.81 -8.81
N SER A 30 -2.34 15.99 -9.32
CA SER A 30 -3.16 16.16 -10.53
C SER A 30 -2.58 15.55 -11.82
N PHE A 31 -1.30 15.19 -11.85
CA PHE A 31 -0.64 14.55 -12.99
C PHE A 31 -0.56 13.02 -12.87
N VAL A 32 -1.04 12.44 -11.77
CA VAL A 32 -1.05 11.00 -11.53
C VAL A 32 -2.39 10.43 -11.98
N THR A 33 -2.38 9.61 -13.04
CA THR A 33 -3.58 8.93 -13.55
C THR A 33 -3.25 7.57 -14.15
N GLY A 34 -4.24 6.68 -14.20
CA GLY A 34 -4.11 5.31 -14.73
C GLY A 34 -3.19 4.39 -13.92
N GLN A 35 -2.85 4.76 -12.68
CA GLN A 35 -1.95 4.00 -11.82
C GLN A 35 -2.71 3.13 -10.84
N THR A 36 -2.16 1.95 -10.55
CA THR A 36 -2.61 1.08 -9.47
C THR A 36 -1.61 1.18 -8.32
N LEU A 37 -2.07 1.69 -7.18
CA LEU A 37 -1.25 1.76 -5.96
C LEU A 37 -1.64 0.60 -5.02
N TYR A 38 -0.70 -0.31 -4.78
CA TYR A 38 -0.90 -1.43 -3.86
C TYR A 38 -0.74 -0.98 -2.41
N VAL A 39 -1.78 -1.18 -1.59
CA VAL A 39 -1.78 -0.92 -0.15
C VAL A 39 -1.81 -2.26 0.60
N CYS A 40 -0.71 -3.00 0.55
CA CYS A 40 -0.64 -4.38 1.03
C CYS A 40 0.51 -4.63 2.02
N GLY A 41 1.13 -3.57 2.54
CA GLY A 41 2.30 -3.69 3.43
C GLY A 41 3.48 -4.42 2.80
N GLY A 42 3.58 -4.43 1.46
CA GLY A 42 4.62 -5.12 0.69
C GLY A 42 4.30 -6.57 0.30
N ALA A 43 3.15 -7.12 0.70
CA ALA A 43 2.81 -8.52 0.42
C ALA A 43 2.68 -8.84 -1.08
N SER A 44 2.37 -7.86 -1.93
CA SER A 44 2.32 -8.06 -3.39
C SER A 44 3.69 -8.21 -4.05
N ILE A 45 4.78 -7.84 -3.34
CA ILE A 45 6.15 -7.86 -3.85
C ILE A 45 7.03 -8.86 -3.09
N GLY A 46 6.79 -9.08 -1.79
CA GLY A 46 7.45 -10.14 -1.00
C GLY A 46 6.71 -11.47 -1.16
N THR A 47 7.30 -12.52 -1.75
CA THR A 47 8.30 -13.39 -1.11
C THR A 47 9.32 -13.91 -2.15
N LEU A 48 9.96 -13.04 -2.93
CA LEU A 48 11.14 -13.46 -3.69
C LEU A 48 12.35 -13.54 -2.74
N THR A 49 12.62 -14.73 -2.23
CA THR A 49 13.92 -15.06 -1.63
C THR A 49 14.74 -15.70 -2.73
N ILE A 50 15.73 -14.97 -3.26
CA ILE A 50 16.79 -15.51 -4.11
C ILE A 50 18.02 -15.73 -3.23
#